data_AF-A0A5C3MZY8-F1
#
_entry.id   AF-A0A5C3MZY8-F1
#
_cell.length_a   1.000
_cell.length_b   1.000
_cell.length_c   1.000
_cell.angle_alpha   90.00
_cell.angle_beta   90.00
_cell.angle_gamma   90.00
#
_symmetry.space_group_name_H-M   'P 1'
#
loop_
_entity.id
_entity.type
_entity.pdbx_description
1 polymer ?
#
loop_
_entity_poly.entity_id
_entity_poly.type
_entity_poly.pdbx_seq_one_letter_code
_entity_poly.pdbx_strand_id
1 'polypeptide(L)'
;MFGLLVGTLNKAKIEEKEKSASEAAKKRQMLEQRLQAKLRKETDSVRRAEEAKKDKMTANRKEEELQLKDSIHKLRRTRYPLLANFLCTSDLIPMDGSEPAPTEPLANPARSHPPPIYYLPTILTPAQEAFLDRRKTQVKEAAEQEWAAYKEERQKGVDEIAELRRRVAEQEARQRAQKEVEKDVEMEPSDLNGEAPQPKLEESGMDVDDTSKRETENKEPEEKEQTREQEQEKKEKEEGMAPMQADDEDAVEY
;
A
#
# COMPACT_ATOMS: atom_id res chain seq x y z
N MET A 1 -48.63 -3.82 57.10
CA MET A 1 -48.93 -3.70 55.65
C MET A 1 -47.77 -4.08 54.72
N PHE A 2 -46.53 -4.26 55.20
CA PHE A 2 -45.38 -4.64 54.35
C PHE A 2 -45.40 -6.09 53.80
N GLY A 3 -46.10 -7.03 54.47
CA GLY A 3 -46.15 -8.44 54.04
C GLY A 3 -46.93 -8.70 52.74
N LEU A 4 -47.92 -7.85 52.41
CA LEU A 4 -48.67 -7.94 51.17
C LEU A 4 -47.85 -7.52 49.95
N LEU A 5 -46.97 -6.51 50.10
CA LEU A 5 -46.06 -6.07 49.03
C LEU A 5 -45.01 -7.14 48.69
N VAL A 6 -44.48 -7.86 49.68
CA VAL A 6 -43.48 -8.92 49.43
C VAL A 6 -44.10 -10.13 48.73
N GLY A 7 -45.35 -10.46 49.08
CA GLY A 7 -46.12 -11.53 48.43
C GLY A 7 -46.47 -11.22 46.97
N THR A 8 -46.87 -9.98 46.65
CA THR A 8 -47.13 -9.56 45.27
C THR A 8 -45.85 -9.46 44.45
N LEU A 9 -44.73 -9.04 45.04
CA LEU A 9 -43.43 -9.01 44.37
C LEU A 9 -42.95 -10.42 43.98
N ASN A 10 -43.11 -11.39 44.87
CA ASN A 10 -42.77 -12.79 44.58
C ASN A 10 -43.73 -13.41 43.56
N LYS A 11 -45.02 -13.07 43.60
CA LYS A 11 -46.00 -13.55 42.60
C LYS A 11 -45.71 -12.97 41.21
N ALA A 12 -45.37 -11.68 41.12
CA ALA A 12 -44.94 -11.05 39.89
C ALA A 12 -43.64 -11.68 39.34
N LYS A 13 -42.66 -11.97 40.21
CA LYS A 13 -41.44 -12.71 39.81
C LYS A 13 -41.75 -14.10 39.27
N ILE A 14 -42.67 -14.85 39.87
CA ILE A 14 -43.04 -16.20 39.41
C ILE A 14 -43.76 -16.13 38.06
N GLU A 15 -44.69 -15.19 37.89
CA GLU A 15 -45.42 -14.97 36.64
C GLU A 15 -44.48 -14.51 35.51
N GLU A 16 -43.49 -13.68 35.82
CA GLU A 16 -42.43 -13.26 34.90
C GLU A 16 -41.51 -14.44 34.53
N LYS A 17 -41.23 -15.33 35.49
CA LYS A 17 -40.49 -16.57 35.25
C LYS A 17 -41.27 -17.54 34.36
N GLU A 18 -42.59 -17.64 34.53
CA GLU A 18 -43.45 -18.50 33.70
C GLU A 18 -43.63 -17.92 32.29
N LYS A 19 -43.78 -16.60 32.16
CA LYS A 19 -43.83 -15.91 30.86
C LYS A 19 -42.49 -15.99 30.11
N SER A 20 -41.36 -15.86 30.80
CA SER A 20 -40.03 -16.06 30.22
C SER A 20 -39.67 -17.53 29.96
N ALA A 21 -40.26 -18.47 30.70
CA ALA A 21 -40.11 -19.91 30.47
C ALA A 21 -40.98 -20.45 29.31
N SER A 22 -41.96 -19.67 28.84
CA SER A 22 -42.79 -20.01 27.68
C SER A 22 -41.92 -20.33 26.47
N GLU A 23 -42.31 -21.37 25.71
CA GLU A 23 -41.59 -21.77 24.50
C GLU A 23 -41.48 -20.63 23.48
N ALA A 24 -42.47 -19.74 23.42
CA ALA A 24 -42.43 -18.56 22.56
C ALA A 24 -41.34 -17.56 22.99
N ALA A 25 -41.16 -17.35 24.30
CA ALA A 25 -40.10 -16.49 24.83
C ALA A 25 -38.71 -17.09 24.58
N LYS A 26 -38.55 -18.41 24.76
CA LYS A 26 -37.30 -19.12 24.44
C LYS A 26 -36.97 -19.06 22.95
N LYS A 27 -37.97 -19.23 22.06
CA LYS A 27 -37.79 -19.07 20.60
C LYS A 27 -37.36 -17.66 20.22
N ARG A 28 -37.97 -16.62 20.82
CA ARG A 28 -37.55 -15.22 20.63
C ARG A 28 -36.12 -14.98 21.10
N GLN A 29 -35.76 -15.47 22.28
CA GLN A 29 -34.41 -15.35 22.82
C GLN A 29 -33.37 -16.04 21.93
N MET A 30 -33.67 -17.24 21.41
CA MET A 30 -32.78 -17.93 20.46
C MET A 30 -32.63 -17.19 19.13
N LEU A 31 -33.71 -16.61 18.61
CA LEU A 31 -33.65 -15.79 17.39
C LEU A 31 -32.82 -14.52 17.61
N GLU A 32 -33.02 -13.83 18.73
CA GLU A 32 -32.25 -12.63 19.08
C GLU A 32 -30.77 -12.95 19.28
N GLN A 33 -30.44 -14.06 19.96
CA GLN A 33 -29.05 -14.52 20.09
C GLN A 33 -28.42 -14.84 18.73
N ARG A 34 -29.15 -15.52 17.83
CA ARG A 34 -28.67 -15.78 16.47
C ARG A 34 -28.44 -14.49 15.70
N LEU A 35 -29.33 -13.52 15.82
CA LEU A 35 -29.23 -12.23 15.14
C LEU A 35 -28.04 -11.41 15.66
N GLN A 36 -27.85 -11.35 16.99
CA GLN A 36 -26.67 -10.73 17.59
C GLN A 36 -25.37 -11.43 17.17
N ALA A 37 -25.37 -12.76 17.10
CA ALA A 37 -24.21 -13.53 16.63
C ALA A 37 -23.88 -13.23 15.16
N LYS A 38 -24.91 -13.12 14.29
CA LYS A 38 -24.74 -12.71 12.89
C LYS A 38 -24.15 -11.30 12.77
N LEU A 39 -24.73 -10.32 13.48
CA LEU A 39 -24.24 -8.94 13.50
C LEU A 39 -22.77 -8.85 13.95
N ARG A 40 -22.39 -9.59 14.99
CA ARG A 40 -20.98 -9.66 15.45
C ARG A 40 -20.08 -10.26 14.37
N LYS A 41 -20.50 -11.37 13.76
CA LYS A 41 -19.74 -12.05 12.70
C LYS A 41 -19.54 -11.14 11.47
N GLU A 42 -20.58 -10.44 11.04
CA GLU A 42 -20.53 -9.48 9.93
C GLU A 42 -19.62 -8.31 10.25
N THR A 43 -19.76 -7.70 11.44
CA THR A 43 -18.91 -6.59 11.89
C THR A 43 -17.43 -7.00 11.94
N ASP A 44 -17.12 -8.17 12.49
CA ASP A 44 -15.76 -8.70 12.53
C ASP A 44 -15.22 -9.06 11.14
N SER A 45 -16.08 -9.52 10.24
CA SER A 45 -15.73 -9.81 8.85
C SER A 45 -15.33 -8.54 8.12
N VAL A 46 -16.13 -7.47 8.23
CA VAL A 46 -15.84 -6.15 7.64
C VAL A 46 -14.54 -5.60 8.21
N ARG A 47 -14.35 -5.63 9.53
CA ARG A 47 -13.11 -5.16 10.17
C ARG A 47 -11.87 -5.91 9.63
N ARG A 48 -11.94 -7.24 9.53
CA ARG A 48 -10.85 -8.06 8.98
C ARG A 48 -10.59 -7.75 7.50
N ALA A 49 -11.62 -7.50 6.70
CA ALA A 49 -11.45 -7.12 5.30
C ALA A 49 -10.77 -5.75 5.14
N GLU A 50 -11.10 -4.79 6.00
CA GLU A 50 -10.40 -3.49 6.01
C GLU A 50 -8.94 -3.63 6.45
N GLU A 51 -8.65 -4.46 7.45
CA GLU A 51 -7.29 -4.77 7.88
C GLU A 51 -6.47 -5.43 6.77
N ALA A 52 -7.02 -6.43 6.07
CA ALA A 52 -6.37 -7.03 4.89
C ALA A 52 -6.07 -5.98 3.81
N LYS A 53 -7.02 -5.09 3.52
CA LYS A 53 -6.83 -4.03 2.52
C LYS A 53 -5.73 -3.05 2.94
N LYS A 54 -5.66 -2.69 4.22
CA LYS A 54 -4.60 -1.85 4.79
C LYS A 54 -3.24 -2.54 4.68
N ASP A 55 -3.13 -3.79 5.12
CA ASP A 55 -1.90 -4.57 5.04
C ASP A 55 -1.41 -4.70 3.58
N LYS A 56 -2.32 -4.91 2.63
CA LYS A 56 -2.00 -4.93 1.18
C LYS A 56 -1.45 -3.61 0.67
N MET A 57 -2.09 -2.49 1.02
CA MET A 57 -1.61 -1.15 0.64
C MET A 57 -0.25 -0.84 1.28
N THR A 58 -0.06 -1.20 2.54
CA THR A 58 1.22 -1.03 3.24
C THR A 58 2.33 -1.88 2.61
N ALA A 59 2.04 -3.12 2.20
CA ALA A 59 2.99 -3.97 1.50
C ALA A 59 3.45 -3.34 0.18
N ASN A 60 2.51 -2.86 -0.63
CA ASN A 60 2.83 -2.20 -1.91
C ASN A 60 3.66 -0.93 -1.70
N ARG A 61 3.28 -0.08 -0.74
CA ARG A 61 4.03 1.14 -0.43
C ARG A 61 5.47 0.85 0.02
N LYS A 62 5.66 -0.17 0.85
CA LYS A 62 6.99 -0.60 1.31
C LYS A 62 7.84 -1.14 0.16
N GLU A 63 7.23 -1.88 -0.77
CA GLU A 63 7.91 -2.40 -1.95
C GLU A 63 8.40 -1.28 -2.88
N GLU A 64 7.56 -0.29 -3.17
CA GLU A 64 7.93 0.89 -3.96
C GLU A 64 9.07 1.69 -3.29
N GLU A 65 8.99 1.89 -1.97
CA GLU A 65 10.05 2.56 -1.22
C GLU A 65 11.38 1.77 -1.27
N LEU A 66 11.31 0.44 -1.13
CA LEU A 66 12.46 -0.43 -1.19
C LEU A 66 13.11 -0.41 -2.59
N GLN A 67 12.31 -0.40 -3.65
CA GLN A 67 12.80 -0.23 -5.03
C GLN A 67 13.47 1.13 -5.25
N LEU A 68 12.87 2.21 -4.74
CA LEU A 68 13.46 3.55 -4.82
C LEU A 68 14.81 3.58 -4.10
N LYS A 69 14.89 3.06 -2.87
CA LYS A 69 16.15 2.96 -2.11
C LYS A 69 17.20 2.14 -2.87
N ASP A 70 16.81 1.02 -3.47
CA ASP A 70 17.73 0.17 -4.25
C ASP A 70 18.35 0.95 -5.41
N SER A 71 17.52 1.70 -6.15
CA SER A 71 17.99 2.53 -7.25
C SER A 71 18.98 3.62 -6.78
N ILE A 72 18.72 4.24 -5.63
CA ILE A 72 19.59 5.28 -5.05
C ILE A 72 20.92 4.67 -4.62
N HIS A 73 20.92 3.58 -3.87
CA HIS A 73 22.14 2.94 -3.40
C HIS A 73 22.98 2.37 -4.54
N LYS A 74 22.35 1.79 -5.57
CA LYS A 74 23.04 1.38 -6.81
C LYS A 74 23.70 2.57 -7.51
N LEU A 75 22.98 3.68 -7.67
CA LEU A 75 23.52 4.90 -8.26
C LEU A 75 24.69 5.45 -7.45
N ARG A 76 24.58 5.49 -6.12
CA ARG A 76 25.64 5.98 -5.22
C ARG A 76 26.89 5.10 -5.30
N ARG A 77 26.72 3.78 -5.25
CA ARG A 77 27.80 2.79 -5.33
C ARG A 77 28.61 2.92 -6.62
N THR A 78 27.98 3.25 -7.74
CA THR A 78 28.69 3.45 -9.01
C THR A 78 29.23 4.87 -9.15
N ARG A 79 28.45 5.89 -8.77
CA ARG A 79 28.78 7.29 -9.03
C ARG A 79 29.84 7.86 -8.10
N TYR A 80 29.81 7.56 -6.80
CA TYR A 80 30.77 8.15 -5.86
C TYR A 80 32.22 7.73 -6.14
N PRO A 81 32.54 6.45 -6.40
CA PRO A 81 33.90 6.06 -6.77
C PRO A 81 34.39 6.73 -8.06
N LEU A 82 33.50 7.01 -9.02
CA LEU A 82 33.84 7.74 -10.23
C LEU A 82 34.19 9.20 -9.93
N LEU A 83 33.36 9.89 -9.13
CA LEU A 83 33.58 11.28 -8.73
C LEU A 83 34.81 11.46 -7.84
N ALA A 84 35.18 10.45 -7.06
CA ALA A 84 36.36 10.49 -6.19
C ALA A 84 37.68 10.71 -6.97
N ASN A 85 37.70 10.44 -8.29
CA ASN A 85 38.84 10.70 -9.16
C ASN A 85 39.04 12.18 -9.52
N PHE A 86 38.08 13.06 -9.25
CA PHE A 86 38.09 14.47 -9.66
C PHE A 86 38.16 15.41 -8.48
N LEU A 87 39.06 16.39 -8.49
CA LEU A 87 39.07 17.46 -7.49
C LEU A 87 37.78 18.27 -7.55
N CYS A 88 37.29 18.72 -6.40
CA CYS A 88 36.13 19.59 -6.28
C CYS A 88 36.59 20.98 -5.85
N THR A 89 35.90 22.03 -6.31
CA THR A 89 36.16 23.41 -5.87
C THR A 89 35.89 23.65 -4.38
N SER A 90 35.17 22.74 -3.72
CA SER A 90 34.93 22.76 -2.27
C SER A 90 35.97 21.98 -1.46
N ASP A 91 36.92 21.30 -2.10
CA ASP A 91 37.92 20.50 -1.39
C ASP A 91 38.94 21.41 -0.67
N LEU A 92 39.22 21.09 0.59
CA LEU A 92 40.26 21.75 1.39
C LEU A 92 41.50 20.86 1.39
N ILE A 93 42.48 21.18 0.54
CA ILE A 93 43.73 20.44 0.40
C ILE A 93 44.84 21.19 1.14
N PRO A 94 45.32 20.69 2.28
CA PRO A 94 46.40 21.33 3.03
C PRO A 94 47.71 21.29 2.22
N MET A 95 48.35 22.45 2.06
CA MET A 95 49.61 22.56 1.31
C MET A 95 50.82 22.07 2.11
N ASP A 96 50.67 21.97 3.42
CA ASP A 96 51.70 21.55 4.38
C ASP A 96 51.74 20.02 4.59
N GLY A 97 50.86 19.27 3.92
CA GLY A 97 50.74 17.83 4.10
C GLY A 97 50.10 17.45 5.44
N SER A 98 49.48 18.39 6.15
CA SER A 98 48.68 18.08 7.34
C SER A 98 47.42 17.31 6.95
N GLU A 99 46.90 16.50 7.87
CA GLU A 99 45.67 15.75 7.60
C GLU A 99 44.46 16.69 7.56
N PRO A 100 43.65 16.67 6.49
CA PRO A 100 42.42 17.45 6.44
C PRO A 100 41.42 16.96 7.50
N ALA A 101 40.55 17.86 7.94
CA ALA A 101 39.53 17.54 8.95
C ALA A 101 38.66 16.35 8.51
N PRO A 102 38.25 15.48 9.46
CA PRO A 102 37.42 14.32 9.16
C PRO A 102 36.10 14.79 8.55
N THR A 103 35.91 14.49 7.28
CA THR A 103 34.70 14.80 6.53
C THR A 103 34.01 13.48 6.18
N GLU A 104 32.69 13.45 6.23
CA GLU A 104 31.92 12.28 5.81
C GLU A 104 32.15 12.04 4.30
N PRO A 105 32.71 10.88 3.89
CA PRO A 105 33.21 10.68 2.53
C PRO A 105 32.10 10.63 1.47
N LEU A 106 30.87 10.30 1.87
CA LEU A 106 29.71 10.22 0.99
C LEU A 106 28.82 11.48 1.04
N ALA A 107 29.20 12.48 1.85
CA ALA A 107 28.45 13.72 1.92
C ALA A 107 28.52 14.46 0.58
N ASN A 108 27.36 14.95 0.14
CA ASN A 108 27.33 15.81 -1.03
C ASN A 108 28.04 17.13 -0.71
N PRO A 109 28.78 17.72 -1.68
CA PRO A 109 29.35 19.04 -1.52
C PRO A 109 28.31 20.04 -1.04
N ALA A 110 28.72 20.96 -0.17
CA ALA A 110 27.85 22.02 0.30
C ALA A 110 27.30 22.81 -0.91
N ARG A 111 26.00 23.12 -0.88
CA ARG A 111 25.37 23.92 -1.93
C ARG A 111 25.94 25.34 -1.86
N SER A 112 26.80 25.68 -2.81
CA SER A 112 27.36 27.02 -2.97
C SER A 112 26.86 27.69 -4.25
N HIS A 113 27.00 29.02 -4.30
CA HIS A 113 26.83 29.81 -5.53
C HIS A 113 28.17 30.50 -5.83
N PRO A 114 28.90 30.11 -6.88
CA PRO A 114 28.54 29.14 -7.92
C PRO A 114 28.49 27.68 -7.43
N PRO A 115 27.75 26.79 -8.14
CA PRO A 115 27.74 25.36 -7.83
C PRO A 115 29.14 24.75 -7.85
N PRO A 116 29.44 23.77 -6.97
CA PRO A 116 30.73 23.09 -6.98
C PRO A 116 30.98 22.39 -8.31
N ILE A 117 32.20 22.52 -8.82
CA ILE A 117 32.63 21.93 -10.08
C ILE A 117 33.67 20.84 -9.80
N TYR A 118 33.50 19.70 -10.45
CA TYR A 118 34.49 18.63 -10.46
C TYR A 118 35.43 18.82 -11.65
N TYR A 119 36.73 18.80 -11.40
CA TYR A 119 37.76 19.00 -12.40
C TYR A 119 38.97 18.11 -12.12
N LEU A 120 39.75 17.81 -13.15
CA LEU A 120 41.00 17.06 -13.02
C LEU A 120 42.09 17.82 -13.80
N PRO A 121 43.03 18.48 -13.09
CA PRO A 121 44.18 19.11 -13.72
C PRO A 121 45.05 18.10 -14.46
N THR A 122 45.65 18.50 -15.58
CA THR A 122 46.57 17.66 -16.35
C THR A 122 47.85 17.33 -15.58
N ILE A 123 48.28 18.24 -14.70
CA ILE A 123 49.45 18.07 -13.82
C ILE A 123 48.96 18.23 -12.40
N LEU A 124 49.08 17.18 -11.60
CA LEU A 124 48.71 17.16 -10.19
C LEU A 124 49.93 17.47 -9.33
N THR A 125 49.71 18.16 -8.21
CA THR A 125 50.74 18.28 -7.17
C THR A 125 50.78 17.00 -6.32
N PRO A 126 51.93 16.65 -5.70
CA PRO A 126 52.00 15.47 -4.83
C PRO A 126 50.96 15.48 -3.70
N ALA A 127 50.63 16.66 -3.17
CA ALA A 127 49.57 16.83 -2.18
C ALA A 127 48.17 16.50 -2.74
N GLN A 128 47.90 16.86 -3.99
CA GLN A 128 46.65 16.52 -4.68
C GLN A 128 46.56 15.03 -5.01
N GLU A 129 47.66 14.39 -5.43
CA GLU A 129 47.70 12.95 -5.69
C GLU A 129 47.41 12.15 -4.42
N ALA A 130 48.12 12.47 -3.33
CA ALA A 130 47.90 11.84 -2.03
C ALA A 130 46.46 12.04 -1.52
N PHE A 131 45.89 13.23 -1.72
CA PHE A 131 44.50 13.53 -1.37
C PHE A 131 43.51 12.69 -2.20
N LEU A 132 43.71 12.62 -3.52
CA LEU A 132 42.85 11.84 -4.42
C LEU A 132 42.89 10.36 -4.06
N ASP A 133 44.08 9.80 -3.81
CA ASP A 133 44.21 8.37 -3.49
C ASP A 133 43.58 8.03 -2.15
N ARG A 134 43.78 8.87 -1.12
CA ARG A 134 43.08 8.74 0.17
C ARG A 134 41.56 8.81 -0.02
N ARG A 135 41.07 9.77 -0.81
CA ARG A 135 39.62 9.90 -1.03
C ARG A 135 39.06 8.73 -1.82
N LYS A 136 39.77 8.22 -2.83
CA LYS A 136 39.34 7.03 -3.60
C LYS A 136 39.17 5.82 -2.69
N THR A 137 40.12 5.55 -1.79
CA THR A 137 40.00 4.42 -0.85
C THR A 137 38.86 4.65 0.13
N GLN A 138 38.79 5.82 0.77
CA GLN A 138 37.72 6.14 1.73
C GLN A 138 36.32 6.10 1.11
N VAL A 139 36.14 6.68 -0.08
CA VAL A 139 34.84 6.70 -0.77
C VAL A 139 34.46 5.29 -1.23
N LYS A 140 35.41 4.50 -1.72
CA LYS A 140 35.15 3.12 -2.13
C LYS A 140 34.73 2.27 -0.92
N GLU A 141 35.49 2.32 0.17
CA GLU A 141 35.17 1.60 1.41
C GLU A 141 33.83 2.05 1.98
N ALA A 142 33.57 3.35 2.05
CA ALA A 142 32.31 3.87 2.56
C ALA A 142 31.11 3.47 1.67
N ALA A 143 31.26 3.51 0.35
CA ALA A 143 30.21 3.08 -0.57
C ALA A 143 29.91 1.58 -0.48
N GLU A 144 30.95 0.75 -0.26
CA GLU A 144 30.78 -0.69 -0.03
C GLU A 144 30.13 -0.97 1.33
N GLN A 145 30.48 -0.22 2.37
CA GLN A 145 29.85 -0.29 3.69
C GLN A 145 28.37 0.13 3.65
N GLU A 146 28.05 1.27 3.02
CA GLU A 146 26.66 1.72 2.82
C GLU A 146 25.86 0.65 2.06
N TRP A 147 26.45 0.04 1.02
CA TRP A 147 25.81 -1.02 0.25
C TRP A 147 25.58 -2.31 1.07
N ALA A 148 26.54 -2.70 1.91
CA ALA A 148 26.39 -3.85 2.79
C ALA A 148 25.28 -3.63 3.83
N ALA A 149 25.26 -2.46 4.47
CA ALA A 149 24.19 -2.09 5.40
C ALA A 149 22.81 -2.06 4.72
N TYR A 150 22.75 -1.51 3.50
CA TYR A 150 21.52 -1.49 2.72
C TYR A 150 21.05 -2.90 2.32
N LYS A 151 21.94 -3.84 2.01
CA LYS A 151 21.53 -5.23 1.74
C LYS A 151 20.80 -5.86 2.94
N GLU A 152 21.26 -5.60 4.15
CA GLU A 152 20.61 -6.08 5.36
C GLU A 152 19.24 -5.41 5.56
N GLU A 153 19.15 -4.09 5.37
CA GLU A 153 17.86 -3.37 5.39
C GLU A 153 16.91 -3.91 4.33
N ARG A 154 17.40 -4.15 3.12
CA ARG A 154 16.64 -4.72 2.01
C ARG A 154 16.10 -6.10 2.36
N GLN A 155 16.92 -6.96 2.93
CA GLN A 155 16.48 -8.30 3.33
C GLN A 155 15.35 -8.22 4.36
N LYS A 156 15.53 -7.39 5.40
CA LYS A 156 14.49 -7.15 6.42
C LYS A 156 13.21 -6.60 5.78
N GLY A 157 13.33 -5.64 4.87
CA GLY A 157 12.19 -5.07 4.16
C GLY A 157 11.44 -6.09 3.30
N VAL A 158 12.17 -6.98 2.60
CA VAL A 158 11.58 -8.07 1.82
C VAL A 158 10.85 -9.06 2.73
N ASP A 159 11.45 -9.42 3.87
CA ASP A 159 10.83 -10.33 4.84
C ASP A 159 9.55 -9.72 5.43
N GLU A 160 9.56 -8.44 5.80
CA GLU A 160 8.37 -7.73 6.28
C GLU A 160 7.25 -7.65 5.23
N ILE A 161 7.60 -7.42 3.95
CA ILE A 161 6.63 -7.42 2.84
C ILE A 161 6.06 -8.82 2.64
N ALA A 162 6.89 -9.85 2.71
CA ALA A 162 6.46 -11.25 2.62
C ALA A 162 5.49 -11.60 3.76
N GLU A 163 5.76 -11.16 4.99
CA GLU A 163 4.86 -11.35 6.13
C GLU A 163 3.52 -10.64 5.96
N LEU A 164 3.52 -9.39 5.48
CA LEU A 164 2.30 -8.65 5.17
C LEU A 164 1.48 -9.36 4.10
N ARG A 165 2.12 -9.79 3.00
CA ARG A 165 1.45 -10.54 1.92
C ARG A 165 0.91 -11.88 2.41
N ARG A 166 1.64 -12.58 3.28
CA ARG A 166 1.17 -13.82 3.93
C ARG A 166 -0.09 -13.56 4.77
N ARG A 167 -0.10 -12.50 5.58
CA ARG A 167 -1.28 -12.13 6.39
C ARG A 167 -2.49 -11.81 5.52
N VAL A 168 -2.29 -11.06 4.44
CA VAL A 168 -3.35 -10.76 3.46
C VAL A 168 -3.87 -12.05 2.83
N ALA A 169 -2.99 -12.92 2.35
CA ALA A 169 -3.37 -14.19 1.72
C ALA A 169 -4.15 -15.10 2.69
N GLU A 170 -3.72 -15.19 3.95
CA GLU A 170 -4.43 -15.96 4.98
C GLU A 170 -5.82 -15.38 5.27
N GLN A 171 -5.93 -14.05 5.41
CA GLN A 171 -7.21 -13.40 5.64
C GLN A 171 -8.16 -13.51 4.45
N GLU A 172 -7.66 -13.38 3.22
CA GLU A 172 -8.43 -13.57 2.00
C GLU A 172 -8.90 -15.03 1.85
N ALA A 173 -8.04 -16.01 2.14
CA ALA A 173 -8.40 -17.43 2.14
C ALA A 173 -9.48 -17.75 3.19
N ARG A 174 -9.36 -17.20 4.41
CA ARG A 174 -10.38 -17.33 5.45
C ARG A 174 -11.71 -16.69 5.06
N GLN A 175 -11.68 -15.51 4.43
CA GLN A 175 -12.90 -14.87 3.93
C GLN A 175 -13.55 -15.69 2.82
N ARG A 176 -12.76 -16.25 1.90
CA ARG A 176 -13.27 -17.11 0.84
C ARG A 176 -13.94 -18.36 1.41
N ALA A 177 -13.30 -19.03 2.37
CA ALA A 177 -13.89 -20.18 3.06
C ALA A 177 -15.18 -19.82 3.82
N GLN A 178 -15.26 -18.63 4.44
CA GLN A 178 -16.48 -18.16 5.11
C GLN A 178 -17.62 -17.90 4.12
N LYS A 179 -17.33 -17.32 2.95
CA LYS A 179 -18.32 -17.11 1.90
C LYS A 179 -18.82 -18.42 1.30
N GLU A 180 -17.96 -19.41 1.13
CA GLU A 180 -18.35 -20.75 0.65
C GLU A 180 -19.31 -21.43 1.64
N VAL A 181 -19.02 -21.37 2.95
CA VAL A 181 -19.91 -21.92 3.99
C VAL A 181 -21.24 -21.17 4.07
N GLU A 182 -21.26 -19.84 3.92
CA GLU A 182 -22.52 -19.08 3.93
C GLU A 182 -23.39 -19.40 2.71
N LYS A 183 -22.77 -19.60 1.54
CA LYS A 183 -23.47 -19.94 0.30
C LYS A 183 -24.12 -21.33 0.35
N ASP A 184 -23.49 -22.30 1.02
CA ASP A 184 -24.08 -23.64 1.23
C ASP A 184 -25.24 -23.64 2.21
N VAL A 185 -25.26 -22.73 3.20
CA VAL A 185 -26.37 -22.59 4.16
C VAL A 185 -27.56 -21.84 3.56
N GLU A 186 -27.33 -20.93 2.59
CA GLU A 186 -28.40 -20.23 1.86
C GLU A 186 -29.06 -21.07 0.75
N MET A 187 -28.43 -22.18 0.33
CA MET A 187 -28.99 -23.12 -0.66
C MET A 187 -29.78 -24.28 -0.04
N GLU A 188 -29.94 -24.35 1.28
CA GLU A 188 -30.89 -25.29 1.88
C GLU A 188 -32.32 -24.75 1.62
N PRO A 189 -33.15 -25.42 0.81
CA PRO A 189 -34.45 -24.90 0.43
C PRO A 189 -35.31 -24.79 1.68
N SER A 190 -35.75 -23.57 1.97
CA SER A 190 -36.90 -23.31 2.83
C SER A 190 -38.15 -23.86 2.15
N ASP A 191 -38.30 -25.19 2.18
CA ASP A 191 -39.39 -25.96 1.60
C ASP A 191 -40.59 -26.01 2.55
N LEU A 192 -40.95 -24.86 3.13
CA LEU A 192 -42.11 -24.70 4.01
C LEU A 192 -42.73 -23.30 3.89
N ASN A 193 -43.16 -22.93 2.69
CA ASN A 193 -44.47 -22.27 2.53
C ASN A 193 -44.90 -22.31 1.07
N GLY A 194 -45.73 -23.29 0.72
CA GLY A 194 -46.43 -23.28 -0.55
C GLY A 194 -47.54 -22.23 -0.52
N GLU A 195 -47.40 -21.16 -1.29
CA GLU A 195 -48.55 -20.37 -1.74
C GLU A 195 -48.26 -19.69 -3.09
N ALA A 196 -48.92 -20.26 -4.11
CA ALA A 196 -49.34 -19.74 -5.42
C ALA A 196 -48.38 -18.88 -6.30
N PRO A 197 -48.18 -19.25 -7.58
CA PRO A 197 -47.54 -18.38 -8.57
C PRO A 197 -48.55 -17.33 -9.06
N GLN A 198 -48.25 -16.05 -8.83
CA GLN A 198 -48.92 -14.96 -9.56
C GLN A 198 -48.23 -14.73 -10.91
N PRO A 199 -49.00 -14.52 -12.00
CA PRO A 199 -48.45 -14.21 -13.32
C PRO A 199 -47.93 -12.76 -13.33
N LYS A 200 -46.64 -12.59 -13.67
CA LYS A 200 -46.10 -11.26 -13.97
C LYS A 200 -46.56 -10.83 -15.36
N LEU A 201 -47.43 -9.82 -15.36
CA LEU A 201 -47.71 -8.96 -16.50
C LEU A 201 -46.43 -8.26 -16.96
N GLU A 202 -46.15 -8.38 -18.25
CA GLU A 202 -45.42 -7.38 -19.02
C GLU A 202 -46.26 -6.11 -19.10
N GLU A 203 -45.67 -4.95 -18.83
CA GLU A 203 -45.84 -3.73 -19.64
C GLU A 203 -45.05 -2.53 -19.06
N SER A 204 -44.46 -1.77 -19.99
CA SER A 204 -44.16 -0.33 -19.94
C SER A 204 -43.24 0.17 -18.81
N GLY A 205 -42.05 0.70 -19.09
CA GLY A 205 -41.83 1.86 -19.95
C GLY A 205 -42.01 3.14 -19.14
N MET A 206 -40.90 3.71 -18.64
CA MET A 206 -40.78 5.12 -18.27
C MET A 206 -39.29 5.48 -18.15
N ASP A 207 -38.81 6.12 -19.22
CA ASP A 207 -37.59 6.91 -19.29
C ASP A 207 -37.76 8.13 -18.37
N VAL A 208 -36.83 8.34 -17.44
CA VAL A 208 -36.82 9.52 -16.55
C VAL A 208 -35.47 10.21 -16.73
N ASP A 209 -35.49 11.19 -17.63
CA ASP A 209 -34.54 12.30 -17.66
C ASP A 209 -34.73 13.12 -16.37
N ASP A 210 -33.76 13.08 -15.45
CA ASP A 210 -33.71 14.01 -14.32
C ASP A 210 -32.39 14.78 -14.34
N THR A 211 -32.48 15.92 -15.01
CA THR A 211 -31.66 17.10 -14.83
C THR A 211 -31.75 17.62 -13.39
N SER A 212 -30.63 17.75 -12.65
CA SER A 212 -30.30 18.98 -11.89
C SER A 212 -29.08 18.88 -10.97
N LYS A 213 -28.29 19.97 -11.02
CA LYS A 213 -27.38 20.54 -10.00
C LYS A 213 -26.00 19.86 -9.82
N ARG A 214 -24.88 20.60 -9.78
CA ARG A 214 -24.70 21.95 -9.23
C ARG A 214 -23.42 22.62 -9.73
N GLU A 215 -23.55 23.93 -9.92
CA GLU A 215 -22.54 24.93 -10.21
C GLU A 215 -21.40 24.98 -9.19
N THR A 216 -20.18 25.24 -9.67
CA THR A 216 -19.28 26.23 -9.06
C THR A 216 -18.27 26.75 -10.10
N GLU A 217 -17.94 28.05 -9.99
CA GLU A 217 -16.77 28.76 -10.55
C GLU A 217 -16.88 29.48 -11.90
N ASN A 218 -17.41 30.70 -11.85
CA ASN A 218 -16.64 31.95 -11.83
C ASN A 218 -15.30 31.99 -12.63
N LYS A 219 -15.31 32.53 -13.87
CA LYS A 219 -14.51 33.70 -14.33
C LYS A 219 -14.67 33.95 -15.83
N GLU A 220 -14.75 35.23 -16.17
CA GLU A 220 -14.93 35.79 -17.53
C GLU A 220 -13.77 35.52 -18.51
N PRO A 221 -14.02 35.66 -19.84
CA PRO A 221 -13.08 35.38 -20.92
C PRO A 221 -12.59 36.63 -21.67
N GLU A 222 -11.32 36.64 -22.08
CA GLU A 222 -10.72 37.38 -23.22
C GLU A 222 -9.39 36.63 -23.51
N GLU A 223 -8.89 36.35 -24.72
CA GLU A 223 -9.23 36.58 -26.12
C GLU A 223 -8.44 35.52 -26.95
N LYS A 224 -8.95 35.22 -28.16
CA LYS A 224 -8.23 34.87 -29.42
C LYS A 224 -7.44 33.55 -29.51
N GLU A 225 -7.98 32.62 -30.31
CA GLU A 225 -7.49 32.30 -31.67
C GLU A 225 -6.07 31.72 -31.70
N GLN A 226 -5.97 30.38 -31.85
CA GLN A 226 -5.18 29.78 -32.93
C GLN A 226 -5.25 28.25 -32.95
N THR A 227 -5.60 27.76 -34.15
CA THR A 227 -5.15 26.51 -34.79
C THR A 227 -5.70 25.16 -34.32
N ARG A 228 -6.86 24.87 -34.92
CA ARG A 228 -7.36 23.57 -35.36
C ARG A 228 -6.38 22.89 -36.32
N GLU A 229 -5.69 21.83 -35.87
CA GLU A 229 -5.11 20.73 -36.67
C GLU A 229 -4.25 19.85 -35.75
N GLN A 230 -4.81 18.74 -35.23
CA GLN A 230 -4.13 17.51 -34.76
C GLN A 230 -5.05 16.73 -33.79
N GLU A 231 -6.17 16.20 -34.29
CA GLU A 231 -7.00 15.29 -33.50
C GLU A 231 -7.62 14.17 -34.35
N GLN A 232 -6.84 13.65 -35.31
CA GLN A 232 -7.24 12.52 -36.16
C GLN A 232 -6.19 11.41 -36.32
N GLU A 233 -5.14 11.37 -35.49
CA GLU A 233 -4.06 10.38 -35.64
C GLU A 233 -3.71 9.62 -34.34
N LYS A 234 -4.72 9.31 -33.50
CA LYS A 234 -4.49 8.52 -32.27
C LYS A 234 -5.56 7.48 -31.93
N LYS A 235 -6.30 7.00 -32.94
CA LYS A 235 -7.35 5.98 -32.77
C LYS A 235 -7.15 4.69 -33.57
N GLU A 236 -5.94 4.45 -34.11
CA GLU A 236 -5.58 3.22 -34.84
C GLU A 236 -4.29 2.54 -34.30
N LYS A 237 -4.04 2.60 -32.99
CA LYS A 237 -2.91 1.90 -32.37
C LYS A 237 -3.27 1.08 -31.12
N GLU A 238 -4.50 0.58 -31.09
CA GLU A 238 -5.00 -0.43 -30.15
C GLU A 238 -5.64 -1.55 -30.99
N GLU A 239 -4.81 -2.42 -31.57
CA GLU A 239 -5.16 -3.80 -31.92
C GLU A 239 -3.93 -4.46 -32.56
N GLY A 240 -3.24 -5.30 -31.77
CA GLY A 240 -2.22 -6.22 -32.27
C GLY A 240 -0.79 -5.95 -31.81
N MET A 241 -0.44 -6.35 -30.58
CA MET A 241 0.88 -6.93 -30.31
C MET A 241 0.84 -7.80 -29.04
N ALA A 242 1.25 -9.05 -29.22
CA ALA A 242 1.12 -10.22 -28.37
C ALA A 242 1.93 -10.16 -27.04
N PRO A 243 1.61 -11.03 -26.05
CA PRO A 243 2.42 -11.18 -24.83
C PRO A 243 3.78 -11.82 -25.14
N MET A 244 4.88 -11.14 -24.79
CA MET A 244 6.22 -11.74 -24.82
C MET A 244 6.35 -12.75 -23.67
N GLN A 245 6.57 -14.00 -24.06
CA GLN A 245 6.92 -15.12 -23.20
C GLN A 245 8.38 -15.05 -22.73
N ALA A 246 8.61 -15.79 -21.66
CA ALA A 246 9.84 -16.11 -20.97
C ALA A 246 11.07 -16.38 -21.86
N ASP A 247 12.23 -15.92 -21.38
CA ASP A 247 13.51 -16.60 -21.57
C ASP A 247 14.12 -16.88 -20.19
N ASP A 248 14.07 -18.17 -19.83
CA ASP A 248 14.95 -18.83 -18.88
C ASP A 248 16.32 -19.00 -19.54
N GLU A 249 17.36 -18.30 -19.08
CA GLU A 249 18.75 -18.70 -19.36
C GLU A 249 19.61 -18.64 -18.10
N ASP A 250 19.58 -19.79 -17.42
CA ASP A 250 20.59 -20.42 -16.60
C ASP A 250 22.00 -20.31 -17.25
N ALA A 251 22.91 -19.57 -16.62
CA ALA A 251 24.32 -19.50 -17.01
C ALA A 251 25.24 -19.69 -15.78
N VAL A 252 25.26 -20.95 -15.34
CA VAL A 252 26.34 -21.76 -14.78
C VAL A 252 27.66 -21.06 -14.42
N GLU A 253 28.04 -21.28 -13.15
CA GLU A 253 29.37 -21.11 -12.54
C GLU A 253 30.49 -21.84 -13.31
N TYR A 254 31.64 -21.17 -13.48
CA TYR A 254 32.97 -21.77 -13.30
C TYR A 254 33.95 -20.70 -12.78
#